data_AF-A0AAW9I7H7-F1
#
_entry.id   AF-A0AAW9I7H7-F1
#
_cell.length_a   1.000
_cell.length_b   1.000
_cell.length_c   1.000
_cell.angle_alpha   90.00
_cell.angle_beta   90.00
_cell.angle_gamma   90.00
#
_symmetry.space_group_name_H-M   'P 1'
#
loop_
_entity.id
_entity.type
_entity.pdbx_description
1 polymer ?
#
loop_
_entity_poly.entity_id
_entity_poly.type
_entity_poly.pdbx_seq_one_letter_code
_entity_poly.pdbx_strand_id
1 'polypeptide(L)'
;SYSEMTGKFTIESSKTGSNSSLKIVSEDGKTESGSLDFLGFGGKTFTGANSEVEVKSKDGSFTKILEEQSNSFTIDGIKYNVHAEGTSELTSKQDVQPVVDKMKAFVEDYNKIMDKVYDTLIQKPNRGYPPLTESQKKDMDEDEIKKWEEKAKEGLLRNDSDMRKFMDDMQKSIF
;
A
#
# COMPACT_ATOMS: atom_id res chain seq x y z
N SER A 1 -24.76 -22.83 -0.72
CA SER A 1 -23.95 -24.07 -0.69
C SER A 1 -24.87 -25.27 -0.42
N TYR A 2 -24.48 -26.47 -0.81
CA TYR A 2 -25.20 -27.71 -0.50
C TYR A 2 -24.30 -28.66 0.31
N SER A 3 -24.86 -29.28 1.35
CA SER A 3 -24.16 -30.26 2.20
C SER A 3 -24.80 -31.63 1.99
N GLU A 4 -24.03 -32.58 1.44
CA GLU A 4 -24.46 -33.97 1.25
C GLU A 4 -24.70 -34.68 2.59
N MET A 5 -23.88 -34.38 3.61
CA MET A 5 -23.97 -35.00 4.94
C MET A 5 -25.27 -34.65 5.66
N THR A 6 -25.77 -33.42 5.49
CA THR A 6 -27.02 -32.97 6.13
C THR A 6 -28.21 -32.95 5.17
N GLY A 7 -27.98 -33.16 3.88
CA GLY A 7 -29.00 -32.99 2.82
C GLY A 7 -29.56 -31.57 2.74
N LYS A 8 -28.80 -30.54 3.16
CA LYS A 8 -29.30 -29.16 3.30
C LYS A 8 -28.73 -28.24 2.23
N PHE A 9 -29.61 -27.41 1.66
CA PHE A 9 -29.25 -26.27 0.84
C PHE A 9 -29.26 -24.99 1.68
N THR A 10 -28.19 -24.21 1.61
CA THR A 10 -27.98 -22.99 2.40
C THR A 10 -27.75 -21.81 1.48
N ILE A 11 -28.44 -20.71 1.74
CA ILE A 11 -28.22 -19.42 1.07
C ILE A 11 -27.86 -18.41 2.16
N GLU A 12 -26.75 -17.70 1.96
CA GLU A 12 -26.25 -16.68 2.88
C GLU A 12 -25.93 -15.41 2.11
N SER A 13 -26.11 -14.26 2.76
CA SER A 13 -25.65 -12.98 2.24
C SER A 13 -24.15 -12.84 2.49
N SER A 14 -23.41 -12.30 1.52
CA SER A 14 -22.03 -11.88 1.73
C SER A 14 -21.91 -10.51 2.41
N LYS A 15 -23.03 -9.82 2.61
CA LYS A 15 -23.10 -8.51 3.26
C LYS A 15 -23.71 -8.64 4.66
N THR A 16 -23.14 -7.90 5.60
CA THR A 16 -23.64 -7.74 6.97
C THR A 16 -24.45 -6.45 7.10
N GLY A 17 -25.02 -6.21 8.29
CA GLY A 17 -25.73 -4.96 8.60
C GLY A 17 -27.23 -5.02 8.36
N SER A 18 -27.96 -4.17 9.08
CA SER A 18 -29.41 -4.04 9.04
C SER A 18 -29.96 -3.70 7.66
N ASN A 19 -29.14 -3.08 6.81
CA ASN A 19 -29.53 -2.73 5.44
C ASN A 19 -29.35 -3.89 4.46
N SER A 20 -28.68 -4.98 4.88
CA SER A 20 -28.62 -6.20 4.10
C SER A 20 -29.88 -7.02 4.34
N SER A 21 -30.63 -7.30 3.27
CA SER A 21 -31.75 -8.23 3.31
C SER A 21 -31.63 -9.28 2.22
N LEU A 22 -32.02 -10.50 2.54
CA LEU A 22 -32.13 -11.63 1.63
C LEU A 22 -33.60 -12.03 1.55
N LYS A 23 -34.14 -12.01 0.33
CA LYS A 23 -35.52 -12.38 0.02
C LYS A 23 -35.51 -13.29 -1.19
N ILE A 24 -36.24 -14.40 -1.08
CA ILE A 24 -36.42 -15.34 -2.19
C ILE A 24 -37.85 -15.18 -2.70
N VAL A 25 -37.98 -15.01 -4.01
CA VAL A 25 -39.27 -14.80 -4.69
C VAL A 25 -39.41 -15.80 -5.82
N SER A 26 -40.65 -16.14 -6.17
CA SER A 26 -40.94 -16.91 -7.37
C SER A 26 -40.68 -16.08 -8.63
N GLU A 27 -40.72 -16.72 -9.79
CA GLU A 27 -40.57 -16.04 -11.09
C GLU A 27 -41.59 -14.89 -11.27
N ASP A 28 -42.82 -15.09 -10.79
CA ASP A 28 -43.87 -14.05 -10.78
C ASP A 28 -43.67 -12.92 -9.73
N GLY A 29 -42.54 -12.91 -9.01
CA GLY A 29 -42.25 -11.94 -7.95
C GLY A 29 -43.02 -12.14 -6.65
N LYS A 30 -43.85 -13.19 -6.55
CA LYS A 30 -44.58 -13.53 -5.33
C LYS A 30 -43.66 -14.22 -4.32
N THR A 31 -43.83 -13.85 -3.06
CA THR A 31 -43.10 -14.44 -1.93
C THR A 31 -43.71 -15.70 -1.39
N GLU A 32 -45.01 -15.87 -1.60
CA GLU A 32 -45.79 -17.00 -1.12
C GLU A 32 -46.20 -17.81 -2.35
N SER A 33 -45.34 -18.76 -2.71
CA SER A 33 -45.68 -19.81 -3.67
C SER A 33 -45.66 -21.14 -2.92
N GLY A 34 -46.51 -22.09 -3.33
CA GLY A 34 -46.60 -23.40 -2.66
C GLY A 34 -45.26 -24.15 -2.64
N SER A 35 -44.39 -23.95 -3.64
CA SER A 35 -43.06 -24.55 -3.68
C SER A 35 -42.06 -23.85 -2.76
N LEU A 36 -42.10 -22.51 -2.65
CA LEU A 36 -41.25 -21.78 -1.72
C LEU A 36 -41.66 -22.01 -0.26
N ASP A 37 -42.96 -22.13 -0.01
CA ASP A 37 -43.50 -22.46 1.31
C ASP A 37 -43.14 -23.89 1.72
N PHE A 38 -43.25 -24.87 0.79
CA PHE A 38 -42.79 -26.25 1.00
C PHE A 38 -41.29 -26.32 1.35
N LEU A 39 -40.46 -25.48 0.74
CA LEU A 39 -39.03 -25.37 1.03
C LEU A 39 -38.70 -24.49 2.25
N GLY A 40 -39.71 -23.91 2.90
CA GLY A 40 -39.56 -23.09 4.10
C GLY A 40 -39.05 -21.65 3.85
N PHE A 41 -39.12 -21.17 2.61
CA PHE A 41 -38.75 -19.80 2.20
C PHE A 41 -39.95 -18.87 1.97
N GLY A 42 -41.18 -19.41 1.97
CA GLY A 42 -42.41 -18.66 1.75
C GLY A 42 -42.55 -17.46 2.69
N GLY A 43 -42.74 -16.26 2.12
CA GLY A 43 -42.98 -15.03 2.88
C GLY A 43 -41.80 -14.51 3.73
N LYS A 44 -40.65 -15.19 3.74
CA LYS A 44 -39.53 -14.85 4.63
C LYS A 44 -38.64 -13.76 4.04
N THR A 45 -38.25 -12.83 4.90
CA THR A 45 -37.16 -11.89 4.66
C THR A 45 -36.16 -12.07 5.79
N PHE A 46 -34.91 -12.33 5.42
CA PHE A 46 -33.81 -12.42 6.37
C PHE A 46 -33.03 -11.11 6.33
N THR A 47 -32.82 -10.47 7.48
CA THR A 47 -32.06 -9.22 7.58
C THR A 47 -30.77 -9.46 8.35
N GLY A 48 -29.70 -8.78 7.95
CA GLY A 48 -28.49 -8.71 8.75
C GLY A 48 -28.71 -7.87 10.02
N ALA A 49 -27.73 -7.92 10.92
CA ALA A 49 -27.67 -7.08 12.11
C ALA A 49 -26.44 -6.17 12.04
N ASN A 50 -26.53 -4.99 12.62
CA ASN A 50 -25.39 -4.10 12.79
C ASN A 50 -24.52 -4.58 13.94
N SER A 51 -23.23 -4.25 13.87
CA SER A 51 -22.35 -4.29 15.02
C SER A 51 -22.67 -3.10 15.91
N GLU A 52 -22.83 -3.34 17.21
CA GLU A 52 -22.97 -2.28 18.22
C GLU A 52 -21.67 -2.18 19.01
N VAL A 53 -21.02 -1.01 18.98
CA VAL A 53 -19.73 -0.79 19.65
C VAL A 53 -19.83 0.45 20.53
N GLU A 54 -19.55 0.27 21.82
CA GLU A 54 -19.45 1.35 22.78
C GLU A 54 -17.99 1.79 22.93
N VAL A 55 -17.72 3.04 22.58
CA VAL A 55 -16.39 3.67 22.71
C VAL A 55 -16.42 4.62 23.91
N LYS A 56 -15.53 4.38 24.88
CA LYS A 56 -15.41 5.18 26.11
C LYS A 56 -14.00 5.74 26.25
N SER A 57 -13.90 7.00 26.67
CA SER A 57 -12.62 7.54 27.14
C SER A 57 -12.26 6.93 28.50
N LYS A 58 -10.95 6.76 28.75
CA LYS A 58 -10.43 6.17 30.00
C LYS A 58 -10.82 6.97 31.25
N ASP A 59 -11.01 8.27 31.10
CA ASP A 59 -11.47 9.17 32.16
C ASP A 59 -13.01 9.25 32.31
N GLY A 60 -13.75 8.55 31.44
CA GLY A 60 -15.22 8.56 31.43
C GLY A 60 -15.86 9.85 30.90
N SER A 61 -15.08 10.82 30.42
CA SER A 61 -15.61 12.11 29.92
C SER A 61 -16.39 11.98 28.60
N PHE A 62 -16.15 10.89 27.87
CA PHE A 62 -16.75 10.62 26.56
C PHE A 62 -17.25 9.18 26.52
N THR A 63 -18.47 9.01 26.01
CA THR A 63 -19.05 7.71 25.66
C THR A 63 -19.86 7.88 24.37
N LYS A 64 -19.65 6.99 23.41
CA LYS A 64 -20.42 6.97 22.15
C LYS A 64 -20.74 5.53 21.77
N ILE A 65 -22.01 5.27 21.46
CA ILE A 65 -22.47 4.01 20.89
C ILE A 65 -22.47 4.17 19.36
N LEU A 66 -21.95 3.17 18.67
CA LEU A 66 -21.86 3.12 17.22
C LEU A 66 -22.58 1.88 16.72
N GLU A 67 -23.44 2.08 15.72
CA GLU A 67 -24.15 1.01 15.02
C GLU A 67 -23.64 0.91 13.59
N GLU A 68 -22.74 -0.04 13.34
CA GLU A 68 -22.02 -0.16 12.07
C GLU A 68 -22.54 -1.34 11.27
N GLN A 69 -22.67 -1.16 9.94
CA GLN A 69 -23.14 -2.23 9.05
C GLN A 69 -22.13 -3.40 8.92
N SER A 70 -20.90 -3.21 9.38
CA SER A 70 -19.77 -4.13 9.26
C SER A 70 -18.97 -4.15 10.56
N ASN A 71 -18.32 -5.27 10.84
CA ASN A 71 -17.37 -5.39 11.94
C ASN A 71 -16.04 -4.66 11.68
N SER A 72 -15.86 -4.16 10.45
CA SER A 72 -14.74 -3.30 10.06
C SER A 72 -15.23 -1.90 9.71
N PHE A 73 -14.84 -0.91 10.52
CA PHE A 73 -15.25 0.49 10.36
C PHE A 73 -14.09 1.44 10.72
N THR A 74 -14.19 2.71 10.32
CA THR A 74 -13.14 3.71 10.53
C THR A 74 -13.69 4.89 11.31
N ILE A 75 -12.99 5.32 12.36
CA ILE A 75 -13.32 6.50 13.16
C ILE A 75 -12.06 7.35 13.27
N ASP A 76 -12.16 8.63 12.94
CA ASP A 76 -11.06 9.61 13.05
C ASP A 76 -9.74 9.12 12.41
N GLY A 77 -9.85 8.40 11.29
CA GLY A 77 -8.71 7.85 10.55
C GLY A 77 -8.14 6.53 11.10
N ILE A 78 -8.67 6.01 12.22
CA ILE A 78 -8.30 4.72 12.78
C ILE A 78 -9.30 3.66 12.28
N LYS A 79 -8.78 2.59 11.66
CA LYS A 79 -9.58 1.44 11.24
C LYS A 79 -9.69 0.43 12.38
N TYR A 80 -10.92 0.11 12.78
CA TYR A 80 -11.25 -0.90 13.77
C TYR A 80 -11.70 -2.18 13.06
N ASN A 81 -11.27 -3.33 13.57
CA ASN A 81 -11.77 -4.64 13.15
C ASN A 81 -12.19 -5.40 14.41
N VAL A 82 -13.48 -5.60 14.58
CA VAL A 82 -14.07 -6.29 15.73
C VAL A 82 -14.18 -7.78 15.41
N HIS A 83 -13.65 -8.61 16.29
CA HIS A 83 -13.61 -10.07 16.09
C HIS A 83 -14.47 -10.85 17.08
N ALA A 84 -14.72 -10.29 18.26
CA ALA A 84 -15.49 -10.92 19.31
C ALA A 84 -16.16 -9.86 20.18
N GLU A 85 -17.22 -10.27 20.87
CA GLU A 85 -17.88 -9.45 21.89
C GLU A 85 -17.00 -9.35 23.14
N GLY A 86 -17.02 -8.19 23.80
CA GLY A 86 -16.28 -7.94 25.03
C GLY A 86 -15.76 -6.51 25.13
N THR A 87 -14.94 -6.27 26.16
CA THR A 87 -14.31 -4.98 26.40
C THR A 87 -12.82 -5.07 26.10
N SER A 88 -12.26 -4.06 25.43
CA SER A 88 -10.83 -3.96 25.13
C SER A 88 -10.34 -2.54 25.40
N GLU A 89 -9.17 -2.42 26.02
CA GLU A 89 -8.50 -1.12 26.18
C GLU A 89 -7.59 -0.86 24.96
N LEU A 90 -7.74 0.32 24.36
CA LEU A 90 -6.89 0.78 23.27
C LEU A 90 -6.06 1.97 23.74
N THR A 91 -4.77 1.93 23.45
CA THR A 91 -3.86 3.07 23.69
C THR A 91 -3.18 3.43 22.38
N SER A 92 -3.31 4.69 21.97
CA SER A 92 -2.54 5.23 20.85
C SER A 92 -1.34 6.00 21.39
N LYS A 93 -0.17 5.81 20.78
CA LYS A 93 1.04 6.59 21.02
C LYS A 93 1.55 7.07 19.67
N GLN A 94 2.02 8.31 19.62
CA GLN A 94 2.66 8.83 18.43
C GLN A 94 3.97 8.07 18.19
N ASP A 95 4.08 7.43 17.02
CA ASP A 95 5.33 6.80 16.59
C ASP A 95 6.09 7.75 15.66
N VAL A 96 7.19 8.31 16.17
CA VAL A 96 8.05 9.24 15.44
C VAL A 96 9.21 8.54 14.73
N GLN A 97 9.47 7.26 15.04
CA GLN A 97 10.63 6.54 14.55
C GLN A 97 10.64 6.41 13.02
N PRO A 98 9.53 6.07 12.34
CA PRO A 98 9.51 5.97 10.88
C PRO A 98 9.80 7.30 10.17
N VAL A 99 9.41 8.42 10.77
CA VAL A 99 9.70 9.75 10.21
C VAL A 99 11.18 10.07 10.34
N VAL A 100 11.78 9.78 11.50
CA VAL A 100 13.22 9.93 11.73
C VAL A 100 14.03 9.06 10.78
N ASP A 101 13.64 7.81 10.58
CA ASP A 101 14.36 6.88 9.71
C ASP A 101 14.28 7.31 8.24
N LYS A 102 13.12 7.82 7.79
CA LYS A 102 12.98 8.40 6.44
C LYS A 102 13.86 9.64 6.27
N MET A 103 13.97 10.49 7.28
CA MET A 103 14.85 11.66 7.21
C MET A 103 16.33 11.27 7.17
N LYS A 104 16.74 10.24 7.94
CA LYS A 104 18.11 9.70 7.85
C LYS A 104 18.40 9.15 6.46
N ALA A 105 17.51 8.32 5.91
CA ALA A 105 17.67 7.76 4.57
C ALA A 105 17.80 8.87 3.50
N PHE A 106 16.98 9.91 3.60
CA PHE A 106 17.07 11.07 2.70
C PHE A 106 18.44 11.76 2.79
N VAL A 107 18.96 12.02 3.99
CA VAL A 107 20.29 12.63 4.18
C VAL A 107 21.40 11.74 3.65
N GLU A 108 21.32 10.42 3.88
CA GLU A 108 22.28 9.47 3.36
C GLU A 108 22.29 9.45 1.83
N ASP A 109 21.12 9.42 1.19
CA ASP A 109 21.04 9.41 -0.27
C ASP A 109 21.45 10.75 -0.89
N TYR A 110 21.15 11.87 -0.22
CA TYR A 110 21.70 13.19 -0.59
C TYR A 110 23.23 13.17 -0.58
N ASN A 111 23.85 12.70 0.51
CA ASN A 111 25.31 12.65 0.62
C ASN A 111 25.92 11.78 -0.49
N LYS A 112 25.35 10.59 -0.75
CA LYS A 112 25.81 9.72 -1.85
C LYS A 112 25.75 10.39 -3.22
N ILE A 113 24.67 11.13 -3.50
CA ILE A 113 24.51 11.84 -4.78
C ILE A 113 25.53 12.98 -4.88
N MET A 114 25.66 13.78 -3.83
CA MET A 114 26.61 14.90 -3.79
C MET A 114 28.05 14.42 -3.98
N ASP A 115 28.46 13.36 -3.27
CA ASP A 115 29.78 12.76 -3.39
C ASP A 115 30.03 12.27 -4.82
N LYS A 116 29.08 11.52 -5.39
CA LYS A 116 29.20 10.97 -6.75
C LYS A 116 29.31 12.07 -7.81
N VAL A 117 28.49 13.11 -7.71
CA VAL A 117 28.51 14.25 -8.64
C VAL A 117 29.80 15.05 -8.46
N TYR A 118 30.26 15.26 -7.23
CA TYR A 118 31.51 15.96 -6.93
C TYR A 118 32.70 15.24 -7.54
N ASP A 119 32.83 13.94 -7.26
CA ASP A 119 33.90 13.10 -7.78
C ASP A 119 33.93 13.14 -9.30
N THR A 120 32.77 13.02 -9.94
CA THR A 120 32.63 13.09 -11.40
C THR A 120 33.05 14.45 -11.97
N LEU A 121 32.76 15.55 -11.27
CA LEU A 121 33.12 16.91 -11.69
C LEU A 121 34.62 17.21 -11.57
N ILE A 122 35.32 16.57 -10.63
CA ILE A 122 36.76 16.78 -10.41
C ILE A 122 37.65 15.73 -11.08
N GLN A 123 37.08 14.58 -11.47
CA GLN A 123 37.80 13.46 -12.08
C GLN A 123 38.55 13.92 -13.34
N LYS A 124 39.83 13.55 -13.44
CA LYS A 124 40.66 13.89 -14.61
C LYS A 124 40.41 12.88 -15.74
N PRO A 125 40.36 13.34 -17.00
CA PRO A 125 40.16 12.43 -18.12
C PRO A 125 41.37 11.54 -18.36
N ASN A 126 41.11 10.26 -18.65
CA ASN A 126 42.15 9.29 -18.92
C ASN A 126 42.51 9.27 -20.41
N ARG A 127 43.54 10.04 -20.78
CA ARG A 127 43.97 10.19 -22.18
C ARG A 127 44.49 8.89 -22.82
N GLY A 128 44.78 7.86 -22.03
CA GLY A 128 45.20 6.54 -22.52
C GLY A 128 44.05 5.70 -23.10
N TYR A 129 42.79 6.08 -22.87
CA TYR A 129 41.60 5.31 -23.26
C TYR A 129 40.67 6.15 -24.15
N PRO A 130 40.97 6.32 -25.45
CA PRO A 130 40.07 6.98 -26.37
C PRO A 130 38.82 6.11 -26.66
N PRO A 131 37.74 6.70 -27.21
CA PRO A 131 36.55 5.95 -27.64
C PRO A 131 36.90 4.87 -28.67
N LEU A 132 36.38 3.66 -28.47
CA LEU A 132 36.58 2.54 -29.40
C LEU A 132 35.76 2.73 -30.68
N THR A 133 36.35 2.45 -31.83
CA THR A 133 35.65 2.37 -33.11
C THR A 133 34.80 1.09 -33.19
N GLU A 134 33.80 1.06 -34.08
CA GLU A 134 32.99 -0.15 -34.28
C GLU A 134 33.80 -1.38 -34.68
N SER A 135 34.90 -1.20 -35.42
CA SER A 135 35.80 -2.30 -35.77
C SER A 135 36.52 -2.84 -34.53
N GLN A 136 37.07 -1.96 -33.69
CA GLN A 136 37.75 -2.36 -32.46
C GLN A 136 36.81 -3.06 -31.48
N LYS A 137 35.55 -2.64 -31.41
CA LYS A 137 34.54 -3.32 -30.58
C LYS A 137 34.18 -4.72 -31.09
N LYS A 138 34.27 -4.98 -32.39
CA LYS A 138 34.03 -6.33 -32.95
C LYS A 138 35.16 -7.31 -32.64
N ASP A 139 36.35 -6.78 -32.38
CA ASP A 139 37.56 -7.55 -32.13
C ASP A 139 37.84 -7.76 -30.62
N MET A 140 36.94 -7.30 -29.73
CA MET A 140 37.08 -7.36 -28.27
C MET A 140 35.90 -8.10 -27.61
N ASP A 141 36.14 -8.68 -26.44
CA ASP A 141 35.09 -9.30 -25.62
C ASP A 141 34.26 -8.26 -24.86
N GLU A 142 32.99 -8.56 -24.57
CA GLU A 142 32.06 -7.63 -23.92
C GLU A 142 32.57 -7.05 -22.59
N ASP A 143 33.23 -7.87 -21.76
CA ASP A 143 33.77 -7.42 -20.48
C ASP A 143 34.99 -6.49 -20.64
N GLU A 144 35.78 -6.69 -21.69
CA GLU A 144 36.90 -5.81 -22.04
C GLU A 144 36.38 -4.48 -22.59
N ILE A 145 35.34 -4.53 -23.43
CA ILE A 145 34.66 -3.34 -23.95
C ILE A 145 34.07 -2.53 -22.79
N LYS A 146 33.37 -3.15 -21.84
CA LYS A 146 32.80 -2.46 -20.67
C LYS A 146 33.87 -1.75 -19.85
N LYS A 147 34.95 -2.44 -19.49
CA LYS A 147 36.06 -1.86 -18.71
C LYS A 147 36.78 -0.74 -19.48
N TRP A 148 36.93 -0.88 -20.80
CA TRP A 148 37.51 0.15 -21.64
C TRP A 148 36.62 1.38 -21.70
N GLU A 149 35.31 1.19 -21.92
CA GLU A 149 34.35 2.28 -21.95
C GLU A 149 34.22 3.00 -20.60
N GLU A 150 34.29 2.28 -19.47
CA GLU A 150 34.34 2.89 -18.14
C GLU A 150 35.53 3.85 -18.02
N LYS A 151 36.74 3.38 -18.38
CA LYS A 151 37.96 4.20 -18.37
C LYS A 151 37.90 5.37 -19.37
N ALA A 152 37.31 5.15 -20.54
CA ALA A 152 37.14 6.18 -21.56
C ALA A 152 36.13 7.26 -21.15
N LYS A 153 35.17 6.94 -20.29
CA LYS A 153 34.17 7.88 -19.74
C LYS A 153 34.68 8.68 -18.54
N GLU A 154 35.83 8.32 -17.96
CA GLU A 154 36.42 9.05 -16.83
C GLU A 154 36.68 10.51 -17.18
N GLY A 155 36.29 11.41 -16.28
CA GLY A 155 36.50 12.86 -16.46
C GLY A 155 35.79 13.47 -17.68
N LEU A 156 34.85 12.74 -18.31
CA LEU A 156 34.02 13.24 -19.42
C LEU A 156 33.17 14.45 -18.99
N LEU A 157 32.61 14.37 -17.78
CA LEU A 157 31.78 15.41 -17.19
C LEU A 157 32.59 16.40 -16.34
N ARG A 158 33.92 16.39 -16.46
CA ARG A 158 34.78 17.29 -15.71
C ARG A 158 34.43 18.73 -16.05
N ASN A 159 34.19 19.54 -15.01
CA ASN A 159 33.77 20.93 -15.14
C ASN A 159 32.44 21.16 -15.88
N ASP A 160 31.61 20.12 -16.07
CA ASP A 160 30.32 20.28 -16.72
C ASP A 160 29.45 21.33 -16.00
N SER A 161 28.94 22.31 -16.76
CA SER A 161 28.21 23.44 -16.19
C SER A 161 26.84 23.05 -15.65
N ASP A 162 26.20 22.03 -16.25
CA ASP A 162 24.85 21.62 -15.86
C ASP A 162 24.90 20.71 -14.64
N MET A 163 25.93 19.87 -14.50
CA MET A 163 26.20 19.11 -13.27
C MET A 163 26.58 20.02 -12.10
N ARG A 164 27.32 21.11 -12.33
CA ARG A 164 27.60 22.13 -11.29
C ARG A 164 26.32 22.83 -10.84
N LYS A 165 25.48 23.27 -11.78
CA LYS A 165 24.17 23.87 -11.45
C LYS A 165 23.29 22.90 -10.68
N PHE A 166 23.24 21.63 -11.10
CA PHE A 166 22.46 20.60 -10.40
C PHE A 166 22.91 20.44 -8.94
N MET A 167 24.21 20.39 -8.69
CA MET A 167 24.77 20.35 -7.33
C MET A 167 24.39 21.59 -6.51
N ASP A 168 24.54 22.78 -7.09
CA ASP A 168 24.20 24.05 -6.43
C ASP A 168 22.70 24.13 -6.11
N ASP A 169 21.84 23.68 -7.02
CA ASP A 169 20.38 23.68 -6.86
C ASP A 169 19.95 22.66 -5.80
N MET A 170 20.55 21.46 -5.79
CA MET A 170 20.32 20.48 -4.73
C MET A 170 20.71 21.04 -3.36
N GLN A 171 21.87 21.70 -3.25
CA GLN A 171 22.31 22.30 -2.00
C GLN A 171 21.33 23.39 -1.52
N LYS A 172 20.89 24.28 -2.41
CA LYS A 172 19.89 25.33 -2.08
C LYS A 172 18.50 24.80 -1.77
N SER A 173 18.14 23.61 -2.26
CA SER A 173 16.83 23.03 -1.98
C SER A 173 16.71 22.49 -0.55
N ILE A 174 17.85 22.21 0.10
CA ILE A 174 17.93 21.66 1.45
C ILE A 174 18.31 22.73 2.48
N PHE A 175 19.15 23.69 2.11
CA PHE A 175 19.65 24.77 2.96
C PHE A 175 19.14 26.13 2.50
#